data_AF-A0A8W8N9M7-F1
#
_entry.id   AF-A0A8W8N9M7-F1
#
_cell.length_a   1.000
_cell.length_b   1.000
_cell.length_c   1.000
_cell.angle_alpha   90.00
_cell.angle_beta   90.00
_cell.angle_gamma   90.00
#
_symmetry.space_group_name_H-M   'P 1'
#
loop_
_entity.id
_entity.type
_entity.pdbx_description
1 polymer ?
#
loop_
_entity_poly.entity_id
_entity_poly.type
_entity_poly.pdbx_seq_one_letter_code
_entity_poly.pdbx_strand_id
1 'polypeptide(L)'
;MVGEAVGGALAGSLAIMSDAAHLLTDFASFGISLGAISNQNVHDVEKNDHGHSHKKEKNINVRAAFIHVLGDLVQSLGVLIAAIIIWFKPEWKIADPICTFLFSILVVFTTMHIVKDIIYVLMEGAPRTVNFIDVTQSLLEVEGVKEVHDLRMWSLSMNKIAIAVHLAVEKDRDPMDVLRISTRIVRKKFGISESVIQIEEYHPTMSECNECQDPPD
;
A
#
# COMPACT_ATOMS: atom_id res chain seq x y z
N MET A 1 3.85 29.22 -7.86
CA MET A 1 4.01 28.63 -9.22
C MET A 1 3.93 29.65 -10.36
N VAL A 2 2.76 30.16 -10.78
CA VAL A 2 2.66 31.05 -11.96
C VAL A 2 3.42 32.38 -11.77
N GLY A 3 3.32 32.98 -10.58
CA GLY A 3 4.05 34.21 -10.24
C GLY A 3 5.57 34.02 -10.21
N GLU A 4 6.06 32.91 -9.65
CA GLU A 4 7.51 32.59 -9.60
C GLU A 4 8.05 32.19 -10.97
N ALA A 5 7.30 31.45 -11.78
CA ALA A 5 7.71 31.09 -13.14
C ALA A 5 7.88 32.34 -14.03
N VAL A 6 6.90 33.25 -14.00
CA VAL A 6 6.95 34.51 -14.74
C VAL A 6 8.03 35.44 -14.17
N GLY A 7 8.10 35.57 -12.83
CA GLY A 7 9.12 36.39 -12.16
C GLY A 7 10.54 35.89 -12.39
N GLY A 8 10.76 34.58 -12.36
CA GLY A 8 12.04 33.93 -12.61
C GLY A 8 12.51 34.09 -14.06
N ALA A 9 11.60 33.93 -15.03
CA ALA A 9 11.89 34.16 -16.45
C ALA A 9 12.25 35.62 -16.75
N LEU A 10 11.51 36.57 -16.16
CA LEU A 10 11.79 38.01 -16.31
C LEU A 10 13.09 38.44 -15.60
N ALA A 11 13.42 37.82 -14.46
CA ALA A 11 14.63 38.11 -13.70
C ALA A 11 15.87 37.35 -14.21
N GLY A 12 15.73 36.40 -15.15
CA GLY A 12 16.80 35.51 -15.58
C GLY A 12 17.35 34.63 -14.46
N SER A 13 16.55 34.35 -13.42
CA SER A 13 16.99 33.67 -12.20
C SER A 13 16.67 32.18 -12.25
N LEU A 14 17.71 31.37 -12.41
CA LEU A 14 17.60 29.91 -12.44
C LEU A 14 17.10 29.33 -11.11
N ALA A 15 17.39 30.00 -9.98
CA ALA A 15 16.93 29.58 -8.66
C ALA A 15 15.40 29.70 -8.51
N ILE A 16 14.81 30.80 -8.99
CA ILE A 16 13.35 31.03 -8.94
C ILE A 16 12.64 30.07 -9.91
N MET A 17 13.25 29.79 -11.07
CA MET A 17 12.73 28.78 -11.99
C MET A 17 12.76 27.36 -11.42
N SER A 18 13.82 26.99 -10.68
CA SER A 18 13.92 25.68 -10.02
C SER A 18 12.85 25.49 -8.94
N ASP A 19 12.59 26.52 -8.14
CA ASP A 19 11.54 26.51 -7.11
C ASP A 19 10.13 26.43 -7.74
N ALA A 20 9.88 27.19 -8.81
CA ALA A 20 8.64 27.10 -9.56
C ALA A 20 8.41 25.71 -10.19
N ALA A 21 9.48 25.02 -10.62
CA ALA A 21 9.40 23.67 -11.14
C ALA A 21 9.08 22.64 -10.04
N HIS A 22 9.64 22.81 -8.83
CA HIS A 22 9.32 21.96 -7.67
C HIS A 22 7.84 22.08 -7.28
N LEU A 23 7.32 23.31 -7.20
CA LEU A 23 5.90 23.52 -6.87
C LEU A 23 4.95 22.93 -7.93
N LEU A 24 5.39 22.88 -9.20
CA LEU A 24 4.63 22.21 -10.26
C LEU A 24 4.60 20.69 -10.08
N THR A 25 5.73 20.07 -9.71
CA THR A 25 5.76 18.62 -9.44
C THR A 25 4.88 18.25 -8.25
N ASP A 26 4.86 19.08 -7.21
CA ASP A 26 4.02 18.86 -6.04
C ASP A 26 2.53 19.01 -6.38
N PHE A 27 2.16 20.04 -7.15
CA PHE A 27 0.79 20.21 -7.61
C PHE A 27 0.31 19.04 -8.47
N ALA A 28 1.17 18.57 -9.39
CA ALA A 28 0.87 17.40 -10.21
C ALA A 28 0.70 16.12 -9.38
N SER A 29 1.57 15.89 -8.39
CA SER A 29 1.50 14.71 -7.51
C SER A 29 0.21 14.70 -6.68
N PHE A 30 -0.21 15.85 -6.17
CA PHE A 30 -1.51 16.00 -5.49
C PHE A 30 -2.70 15.76 -6.42
N GLY A 31 -2.66 16.30 -7.64
CA GLY A 31 -3.70 16.08 -8.64
C GLY A 31 -3.89 14.59 -8.95
N ILE A 32 -2.79 13.85 -9.14
CA ILE A 32 -2.81 12.40 -9.35
C ILE A 32 -3.36 11.67 -8.12
N SER A 33 -2.90 12.04 -6.91
CA SER A 33 -3.37 11.42 -5.66
C SER A 33 -4.87 11.62 -5.43
N LEU A 34 -5.38 12.84 -5.65
CA LEU A 34 -6.81 13.15 -5.54
C LEU A 34 -7.63 12.41 -6.59
N GLY A 35 -7.14 12.34 -7.84
CA GLY A 35 -7.78 11.56 -8.90
C GLY A 35 -7.88 10.08 -8.55
N ALA A 36 -6.81 9.49 -7.99
CA ALA A 36 -6.79 8.10 -7.55
C ALA A 36 -7.80 7.83 -6.42
N ILE A 37 -7.87 8.71 -5.41
CA ILE A 37 -8.84 8.60 -4.31
C ILE A 37 -10.29 8.74 -4.84
N SER A 38 -10.53 9.69 -5.74
CA SER A 38 -11.85 9.88 -6.35
C SER A 38 -12.29 8.65 -7.13
N ASN A 39 -11.38 7.98 -7.84
CA ASN A 39 -11.70 6.77 -8.60
C ASN A 39 -11.96 5.55 -7.70
N GLN A 40 -11.28 5.45 -6.56
CA GLN A 40 -11.53 4.39 -5.57
C GLN A 40 -12.94 4.47 -4.98
N ASN A 41 -13.40 5.68 -4.65
CA ASN A 41 -14.75 5.89 -4.12
C ASN A 41 -15.86 5.51 -5.12
N VAL A 42 -15.62 5.61 -6.43
CA VAL A 42 -16.59 5.23 -7.46
C VAL A 42 -16.77 3.71 -7.50
N HIS A 43 -15.70 2.92 -7.35
CA HIS A 43 -15.78 1.46 -7.34
C HIS A 43 -16.32 0.85 -6.05
N ASP A 44 -16.15 1.51 -4.89
CA ASP A 44 -16.70 1.02 -3.62
C ASP A 44 -18.22 1.30 -3.49
N VAL A 45 -18.81 2.21 -4.28
CA VAL A 45 -20.26 2.51 -4.27
C VAL A 45 -21.09 1.41 -4.96
N GLU A 46 -20.53 0.72 -5.96
CA GLU A 46 -21.26 -0.32 -6.72
C GLU A 46 -21.34 -1.67 -5.98
N LYS A 47 -20.49 -1.90 -4.96
CA LYS A 47 -20.42 -3.16 -4.20
C LYS A 47 -21.19 -3.16 -2.86
N ASN A 48 -21.96 -2.12 -2.55
CA ASN A 48 -22.68 -2.02 -1.27
C ASN A 48 -24.13 -2.48 -1.37
N ASP A 49 -24.33 -3.80 -1.41
CA ASP A 49 -25.51 -4.41 -0.82
C ASP A 49 -25.06 -5.16 0.45
N HIS A 50 -25.72 -4.87 1.56
CA HIS A 50 -25.49 -5.34 2.95
C HIS A 50 -24.57 -4.48 3.83
N GLY A 51 -25.22 -3.67 4.66
CA GLY A 51 -24.59 -2.70 5.55
C GLY A 51 -23.79 -3.32 6.70
N HIS A 52 -22.60 -2.77 6.92
CA HIS A 52 -21.97 -2.69 8.23
C HIS A 52 -21.13 -1.41 8.34
N SER A 53 -21.05 -0.89 9.57
CA SER A 53 -20.40 0.36 9.96
C SER A 53 -18.93 0.41 9.51
N HIS A 54 -18.62 1.25 8.53
CA HIS A 54 -17.24 1.51 8.12
C HIS A 54 -16.53 2.33 9.21
N LYS A 55 -15.63 1.65 9.92
CA LYS A 55 -14.55 2.29 10.66
C LYS A 55 -13.79 3.14 9.63
N LYS A 56 -13.76 4.47 9.84
CA LYS A 56 -13.13 5.44 8.94
C LYS A 56 -11.64 5.10 8.83
N GLU A 57 -11.26 4.35 7.80
CA GLU A 57 -9.87 3.99 7.58
C GLU A 57 -9.07 5.29 7.40
N LYS A 58 -7.97 5.44 8.13
CA LYS A 58 -7.02 6.51 7.86
C LYS A 58 -6.45 6.24 6.48
N ASN A 59 -6.88 7.03 5.48
CA ASN A 59 -6.38 6.96 4.11
C ASN A 59 -4.84 7.02 4.14
N ILE A 60 -4.19 5.89 3.89
CA ILE A 60 -2.74 5.77 3.90
C ILE A 60 -2.14 6.71 2.85
N ASN A 61 -2.84 6.93 1.75
CA ASN A 61 -2.50 7.94 0.74
C ASN A 61 -2.39 9.36 1.34
N VAL A 62 -3.27 9.74 2.27
CA VAL A 62 -3.21 11.04 2.94
C VAL A 62 -2.02 11.11 3.90
N ARG A 63 -1.72 10.01 4.60
CA ARG A 63 -0.52 9.94 5.46
C ARG A 63 0.76 10.04 4.64
N ALA A 64 0.83 9.34 3.50
CA ALA A 64 1.96 9.41 2.59
C ALA A 64 2.13 10.83 2.02
N ALA A 65 1.04 11.46 1.56
CA ALA A 65 1.05 12.84 1.10
C ALA A 65 1.51 13.82 2.20
N PHE A 66 1.08 13.62 3.45
CA PHE A 66 1.53 14.46 4.57
C PHE A 66 3.04 14.33 4.83
N ILE A 67 3.59 13.11 4.80
CA ILE A 67 5.03 12.88 4.98
C ILE A 67 5.82 13.54 3.84
N HIS A 68 5.31 13.49 2.61
CA HIS A 68 5.91 14.16 1.45
C HIS A 68 5.98 15.68 1.63
N VAL A 69 4.85 16.33 1.94
CA VAL A 69 4.80 17.79 2.21
C VAL A 69 5.73 18.20 3.33
N LEU A 70 5.80 17.40 4.40
CA LEU A 70 6.69 17.69 5.51
C LEU A 70 8.17 17.62 5.07
N GLY A 71 8.52 16.66 4.20
CA GLY A 71 9.84 16.57 3.59
C GLY A 71 10.17 17.82 2.77
N ASP A 72 9.25 18.25 1.91
CA ASP A 72 9.43 19.45 1.07
C ASP A 72 9.58 20.72 1.92
N LEU A 73 8.80 20.85 2.99
CA LEU A 73 8.91 21.97 3.92
C LEU A 73 10.30 22.05 4.56
N VAL A 74 10.84 20.92 5.00
CA VAL A 74 12.18 20.86 5.60
C VAL A 74 13.25 21.18 4.55
N GLN A 75 13.08 20.71 3.32
CA GLN A 75 13.99 21.00 2.21
C GLN A 75 13.99 22.50 1.86
N SER A 76 12.83 23.11 1.67
CA SER A 76 12.70 24.55 1.39
C SER A 76 13.29 25.40 2.51
N LEU A 77 13.09 25.02 3.77
CA LEU A 77 13.70 25.71 4.92
C LEU A 77 15.23 25.57 4.91
N GLY A 78 15.75 24.39 4.55
CA GLY A 78 17.19 24.16 4.42
C GLY A 78 17.85 25.04 3.36
N VAL A 79 17.23 25.16 2.17
CA VAL A 79 17.71 26.04 1.09
C VAL A 79 17.62 27.51 1.52
N LEU A 80 16.55 27.92 2.20
CA LEU A 80 16.40 29.28 2.74
C LEU A 80 17.53 29.63 3.72
N ILE A 81 17.86 28.72 4.64
CA ILE A 81 18.97 28.91 5.59
C ILE A 81 20.30 29.02 4.84
N ALA A 82 20.55 28.17 3.84
CA ALA A 82 21.75 28.24 3.01
C ALA A 82 21.85 29.58 2.27
N ALA A 83 20.74 30.08 1.72
CA ALA A 83 20.69 31.38 1.05
C ALA A 83 21.00 32.55 2.02
N ILE A 84 20.47 32.53 3.25
CA ILE A 84 20.77 33.54 4.28
C ILE A 84 22.26 33.52 4.65
N ILE A 85 22.86 32.32 4.81
CA ILE A 85 24.29 32.18 5.11
C ILE A 85 25.14 32.79 3.98
N ILE A 86 24.78 32.52 2.72
CA ILE A 86 25.47 33.09 1.55
C ILE A 86 25.33 34.61 1.49
N TRP A 87 24.18 35.16 1.87
CA TRP A 87 23.95 36.60 1.89
C TRP A 87 24.85 37.33 2.89
N PHE A 88 24.97 36.80 4.12
CA PHE A 88 25.86 37.39 5.15
C PHE A 88 27.35 37.09 4.92
N LYS A 89 27.68 35.94 4.32
CA LYS A 89 29.07 35.53 4.03
C LYS A 89 29.21 34.93 2.62
N PRO A 90 29.47 35.76 1.60
CA PRO A 90 29.59 35.33 0.20
C PRO A 90 30.74 34.34 -0.08
N GLU A 91 31.68 34.15 0.85
CA GLU A 91 32.74 33.15 0.74
C GLU A 91 32.26 31.71 0.99
N TRP A 92 31.07 31.55 1.60
CA TRP A 92 30.49 30.25 1.98
C TRP A 92 29.56 29.66 0.90
N LYS A 93 29.81 29.96 -0.38
CA LYS A 93 29.00 29.49 -1.53
C LYS A 93 28.89 27.96 -1.63
N ILE A 94 29.81 27.22 -1.01
CA ILE A 94 29.78 25.75 -0.96
C ILE A 94 28.62 25.20 -0.10
N ALA A 95 28.02 26.02 0.77
CA ALA A 95 26.95 25.61 1.67
C ALA A 95 25.71 25.11 0.91
N ASP A 96 25.39 25.72 -0.23
CA ASP A 96 24.21 25.39 -1.03
C ASP A 96 24.34 24.01 -1.74
N PRO A 97 25.45 23.68 -2.44
CA PRO A 97 25.68 22.32 -2.94
C PRO A 97 25.69 21.23 -1.86
N ILE A 98 26.27 21.51 -0.68
CA ILE A 98 26.30 20.56 0.44
C ILE A 98 24.88 20.29 0.96
N CYS A 99 24.11 21.37 1.16
CA CYS A 99 22.71 21.30 1.57
C CYS A 99 21.88 20.48 0.60
N THR A 100 22.00 20.78 -0.70
CA THR A 100 21.28 20.10 -1.78
C THR A 100 21.63 18.61 -1.86
N PHE A 101 22.91 18.26 -1.74
CA PHE A 101 23.36 16.87 -1.79
C PHE A 101 22.85 16.07 -0.58
N LEU A 102 22.88 16.67 0.62
CA LEU A 102 22.35 16.06 1.84
C LEU A 102 20.85 15.78 1.71
N PHE A 103 20.06 16.74 1.23
CA PHE A 103 18.62 16.55 1.02
C PHE A 103 18.32 15.55 -0.09
N SER A 104 19.08 15.56 -1.19
CA SER A 104 18.92 14.58 -2.27
C SER A 104 19.09 13.14 -1.75
N ILE A 105 20.11 12.90 -0.92
CA ILE A 105 20.32 11.60 -0.27
C ILE A 105 19.15 11.23 0.63
N LEU A 106 18.70 12.16 1.48
CA LEU A 106 17.57 11.94 2.39
C LEU A 106 16.30 11.54 1.62
N VAL A 107 15.96 12.28 0.56
CA VAL A 107 14.79 12.03 -0.29
C VAL A 107 14.89 10.65 -0.96
N VAL A 108 16.06 10.27 -1.46
CA VAL A 108 16.27 8.93 -2.05
C VAL A 108 16.02 7.84 -1.01
N PHE A 109 16.56 7.97 0.20
CA PHE A 109 16.33 6.99 1.27
C PHE A 109 14.84 6.85 1.64
N THR A 110 14.14 7.97 1.81
CA THR A 110 12.71 7.94 2.14
C THR A 110 11.88 7.35 1.01
N THR A 111 12.24 7.65 -0.24
CA THR A 111 11.52 7.17 -1.44
C THR A 111 11.72 5.67 -1.65
N MET A 112 12.95 5.17 -1.47
CA MET A 112 13.27 3.74 -1.63
C MET A 112 12.45 2.85 -0.69
N HIS A 113 12.15 3.31 0.52
CA HIS A 113 11.29 2.59 1.45
C HIS A 113 9.86 2.44 0.90
N ILE A 114 9.27 3.53 0.38
CA ILE A 114 7.91 3.54 -0.17
C ILE A 114 7.83 2.70 -1.44
N VAL A 115 8.80 2.85 -2.35
CA VAL A 115 8.86 2.09 -3.60
C VAL A 115 8.95 0.59 -3.33
N LYS A 116 9.71 0.16 -2.32
CA LYS A 116 9.79 -1.25 -1.92
C LYS A 116 8.43 -1.80 -1.48
N ASP A 117 7.66 -1.03 -0.70
CA ASP A 117 6.33 -1.47 -0.27
C ASP A 117 5.34 -1.52 -1.44
N ILE A 118 5.42 -0.60 -2.41
CA ILE A 118 4.60 -0.64 -3.63
C ILE A 118 4.94 -1.87 -4.47
N ILE A 119 6.24 -2.12 -4.70
CA ILE A 119 6.69 -3.30 -5.44
C ILE A 119 6.23 -4.58 -4.74
N TYR A 120 6.28 -4.63 -3.41
CA TYR A 120 5.79 -5.77 -2.64
C TYR A 120 4.30 -6.06 -2.87
N VAL A 121 3.46 -5.02 -2.90
CA VAL A 121 2.03 -5.16 -3.21
C VAL A 121 1.82 -5.55 -4.68
N LEU A 122 2.55 -4.94 -5.62
CA LEU A 122 2.43 -5.25 -7.05
C LEU A 122 2.91 -6.66 -7.42
N MET A 123 3.84 -7.22 -6.66
CA MET A 123 4.28 -8.61 -6.78
C MET A 123 3.34 -9.60 -6.07
N GLU A 124 2.15 -9.15 -5.65
CA GLU A 124 1.18 -9.96 -4.89
C GLU A 124 1.80 -10.61 -3.65
N GLY A 125 2.70 -9.89 -2.99
CA GLY A 125 3.38 -10.36 -1.79
C GLY A 125 2.41 -10.75 -0.68
N ALA A 126 2.79 -11.75 0.11
CA ALA A 126 2.00 -12.24 1.23
C ALA A 126 1.72 -11.13 2.27
N PRO A 127 0.53 -11.09 2.88
CA PRO A 127 0.22 -10.04 3.85
C PRO A 127 1.07 -10.19 5.12
N ARG A 128 1.77 -9.12 5.52
CA ARG A 128 2.62 -9.12 6.74
C ARG A 128 1.83 -9.16 8.05
N THR A 129 0.53 -8.91 8.02
CA THR A 129 -0.32 -8.77 9.20
C THR A 129 -1.05 -10.06 9.58
N VAL A 130 -1.07 -11.07 8.70
CA VAL A 130 -1.82 -12.31 8.90
C VAL A 130 -0.87 -13.49 8.68
N ASN A 131 -0.81 -14.38 9.67
CA ASN A 131 -0.01 -15.60 9.58
C ASN A 131 -0.78 -16.67 8.79
N PHE A 132 -0.08 -17.29 7.84
CA PHE A 132 -0.58 -18.42 7.06
C PHE A 132 -1.11 -19.55 7.95
N ILE A 133 -0.34 -19.94 8.97
CA ILE A 133 -0.65 -21.07 9.86
C ILE A 133 -1.95 -20.80 10.63
N ASP A 134 -2.15 -19.58 11.11
CA ASP A 134 -3.36 -19.23 11.89
C ASP A 134 -4.63 -19.33 11.03
N VAL A 135 -4.54 -18.96 9.76
CA VAL A 135 -5.65 -19.06 8.80
C VAL A 135 -5.95 -20.52 8.51
N THR A 136 -4.94 -21.32 8.17
CA THR A 136 -5.07 -22.76 7.92
C THR A 136 -5.71 -23.48 9.10
N GLN A 137 -5.19 -23.26 10.31
CA GLN A 137 -5.71 -23.87 11.53
C GLN A 137 -7.17 -23.49 11.79
N SER A 138 -7.52 -22.21 11.58
CA SER A 138 -8.90 -21.74 11.78
C SER A 138 -9.89 -22.29 10.76
N LEU A 139 -9.43 -22.63 9.55
CA LEU A 139 -10.23 -23.27 8.52
C LEU A 139 -10.38 -24.78 8.78
N LEU A 140 -9.34 -25.44 9.29
CA LEU A 140 -9.40 -26.84 9.73
C LEU A 140 -10.33 -27.06 10.93
N GLU A 141 -10.50 -26.04 11.79
CA GLU A 141 -11.45 -26.08 12.91
C GLU A 141 -12.93 -26.04 12.47
N VAL A 142 -13.21 -25.77 11.19
CA VAL A 142 -14.59 -25.78 10.68
C VAL A 142 -15.08 -27.22 10.56
N GLU A 143 -16.23 -27.48 11.19
CA GLU A 143 -16.88 -28.79 11.15
C GLU A 143 -17.10 -29.27 9.71
N GLY A 144 -16.53 -30.44 9.37
CA GLY A 144 -16.63 -31.06 8.05
C GLY A 144 -15.42 -30.82 7.14
N VAL A 145 -14.50 -29.91 7.47
CA VAL A 145 -13.25 -29.73 6.74
C VAL A 145 -12.24 -30.80 7.17
N LYS A 146 -11.71 -31.55 6.21
CA LYS A 146 -10.66 -32.55 6.42
C LYS A 146 -9.27 -32.00 6.15
N GLU A 147 -9.13 -31.26 5.06
CA GLU A 147 -7.86 -30.69 4.62
C GLU A 147 -8.08 -29.30 4.03
N VAL A 148 -7.05 -28.47 4.19
CA VAL A 148 -6.94 -27.13 3.61
C VAL A 148 -5.71 -27.16 2.73
N HIS A 149 -5.86 -26.80 1.45
CA HIS A 149 -4.78 -26.87 0.49
C HIS A 149 -4.85 -25.74 -0.53
N ASP A 150 -3.73 -25.50 -1.22
CA ASP A 150 -3.54 -24.38 -2.16
C ASP A 150 -3.97 -23.02 -1.57
N LEU A 151 -3.69 -22.81 -0.28
CA LEU A 151 -3.95 -21.53 0.37
C LEU A 151 -2.99 -20.48 -0.19
N ARG A 152 -3.54 -19.48 -0.86
CA ARG A 152 -2.81 -18.32 -1.37
C ARG A 152 -3.35 -17.07 -0.72
N MET A 153 -2.44 -16.21 -0.29
CA MET A 153 -2.77 -14.96 0.38
C MET A 153 -1.93 -13.84 -0.22
N TRP A 154 -2.59 -12.77 -0.67
CA TRP A 154 -1.92 -11.62 -1.28
C TRP A 154 -2.46 -10.31 -0.72
N SER A 155 -1.60 -9.31 -0.67
CA SER A 155 -1.98 -7.93 -0.40
C SER A 155 -2.42 -7.23 -1.69
N LEU A 156 -3.70 -6.86 -1.81
CA LEU A 156 -4.22 -6.01 -2.90
C LEU A 156 -3.89 -4.53 -2.66
N SER A 157 -3.78 -4.15 -1.38
CA SER A 157 -3.32 -2.83 -0.95
C SER A 157 -2.75 -2.94 0.46
N MET A 158 -2.33 -1.81 1.03
CA MET A 158 -1.83 -1.75 2.40
C MET A 158 -2.85 -2.24 3.45
N ASN A 159 -4.16 -2.20 3.15
CA ASN A 159 -5.24 -2.60 4.06
C ASN A 159 -6.19 -3.65 3.48
N LYS A 160 -6.13 -3.95 2.18
CA LYS A 160 -7.01 -4.95 1.54
C LYS A 160 -6.21 -6.23 1.31
N ILE A 161 -6.61 -7.31 1.99
CA ILE A 161 -6.06 -8.65 1.83
C ILE A 161 -7.05 -9.48 1.03
N ALA A 162 -6.54 -10.32 0.14
CA ALA A 162 -7.31 -11.29 -0.59
C ALA A 162 -6.73 -12.70 -0.44
N ILE A 163 -7.62 -13.70 -0.46
CA ILE A 163 -7.23 -15.11 -0.37
C ILE A 163 -7.92 -15.96 -1.43
N ALA A 164 -7.25 -17.03 -1.84
CA ALA A 164 -7.81 -18.19 -2.53
C ALA A 164 -7.43 -19.44 -1.74
N VAL A 165 -8.37 -20.37 -1.55
CA VAL A 165 -8.11 -21.61 -0.80
C VAL A 165 -9.05 -22.71 -1.23
N HIS A 166 -8.56 -23.94 -1.20
CA HIS A 166 -9.35 -25.14 -1.44
C HIS A 166 -9.60 -25.85 -0.10
N LEU A 167 -10.86 -26.18 0.16
CA LEU A 167 -11.29 -26.91 1.34
C LEU A 167 -11.84 -28.27 0.92
N ALA A 168 -11.17 -29.33 1.36
CA ALA A 168 -11.65 -30.69 1.17
C ALA A 168 -12.62 -31.05 2.31
N VAL A 169 -13.87 -31.36 1.95
CA VAL A 169 -15.00 -31.54 2.86
C VAL A 169 -15.52 -32.97 2.82
N GLU A 170 -16.01 -33.48 3.95
CA GLU A 170 -16.68 -34.77 4.03
C GLU A 170 -17.95 -34.84 3.15
N LYS A 171 -18.20 -36.01 2.56
CA LYS A 171 -19.32 -36.27 1.65
C LYS A 171 -20.71 -35.99 2.25
N ASP A 172 -20.85 -36.16 3.56
CA ASP A 172 -22.13 -36.05 4.27
C ASP A 172 -22.44 -34.61 4.74
N ARG A 173 -21.59 -33.63 4.43
CA ARG A 173 -21.80 -32.23 4.84
C ARG A 173 -22.27 -31.35 3.70
N ASP A 174 -23.15 -30.40 4.00
CA ASP A 174 -23.56 -29.37 3.05
C ASP A 174 -22.38 -28.42 2.71
N PRO A 175 -21.90 -28.41 1.45
CA PRO A 175 -20.82 -27.53 1.00
C PRO A 175 -21.13 -26.04 1.22
N MET A 176 -22.41 -25.66 1.12
CA MET A 176 -22.84 -24.26 1.22
C MET A 176 -22.68 -23.74 2.66
N ASP A 177 -22.91 -24.59 3.65
CA ASP A 177 -22.71 -24.27 5.06
C ASP A 177 -21.24 -24.09 5.40
N VAL A 178 -20.37 -24.99 4.92
CA VAL A 178 -18.92 -24.87 5.10
C VAL A 178 -18.41 -23.58 4.45
N LEU A 179 -18.84 -23.28 3.22
CA LEU A 179 -18.46 -22.04 2.54
C LEU A 179 -18.88 -20.80 3.34
N ARG A 180 -20.13 -20.78 3.84
CA ARG A 180 -20.67 -19.66 4.62
C ARG A 180 -19.92 -19.45 5.93
N ILE A 181 -19.61 -20.51 6.66
CA ILE A 181 -18.89 -20.45 7.94
C ILE A 181 -17.44 -20.01 7.70
N SER A 182 -16.75 -20.63 6.74
CA SER A 182 -15.36 -20.33 6.40
C SER A 182 -15.19 -18.89 5.93
N THR A 183 -16.06 -18.42 5.03
CA THR A 183 -16.09 -17.02 4.55
C THR A 183 -16.26 -16.05 5.73
N ARG A 184 -17.12 -16.38 6.70
CA ARG A 184 -17.34 -15.55 7.89
C ARG A 184 -16.11 -15.49 8.79
N ILE A 185 -15.44 -16.62 9.02
CA ILE A 185 -14.21 -16.68 9.84
C ILE A 185 -13.11 -15.84 9.20
N VAL A 186 -12.84 -16.08 7.92
CA VAL A 186 -11.85 -15.36 7.11
C VAL A 186 -12.09 -13.84 7.16
N ARG A 187 -13.33 -13.39 6.95
CA ARG A 187 -13.68 -11.97 7.00
C ARG A 187 -13.62 -11.37 8.40
N LYS A 188 -14.23 -12.01 9.41
CA LYS A 188 -14.38 -11.42 10.75
C LYS A 188 -13.13 -11.56 11.63
N LYS A 189 -12.43 -12.69 11.56
CA LYS A 189 -11.27 -12.98 12.42
C LYS A 189 -10.00 -12.35 11.87
N PHE A 190 -9.80 -12.41 10.54
CA PHE A 190 -8.56 -11.98 9.90
C PHE A 190 -8.68 -10.68 9.11
N GLY A 191 -9.87 -10.11 8.97
CA GLY A 191 -10.08 -8.86 8.24
C GLY A 191 -9.85 -8.99 6.73
N ILE A 192 -9.96 -10.19 6.18
CA ILE A 192 -9.75 -10.45 4.76
C ILE A 192 -10.91 -9.85 3.96
N SER A 193 -10.58 -9.03 2.96
CA SER A 193 -11.55 -8.23 2.21
C SER A 193 -12.24 -9.07 1.13
N GLU A 194 -11.44 -9.81 0.37
CA GLU A 194 -11.91 -10.63 -0.74
C GLU A 194 -11.46 -12.09 -0.51
N SER A 195 -12.36 -13.04 -0.70
CA SER A 195 -12.08 -14.46 -0.46
C SER A 195 -12.71 -15.31 -1.53
N VAL A 196 -11.90 -16.14 -2.18
CA VAL A 196 -12.36 -17.22 -3.05
C VAL A 196 -12.10 -18.52 -2.32
N ILE A 197 -13.15 -19.28 -2.05
CA ILE A 197 -13.06 -20.55 -1.34
C ILE A 197 -13.68 -21.61 -2.23
N GLN A 198 -12.86 -22.53 -2.71
CA GLN A 198 -13.30 -23.68 -3.49
C GLN A 198 -13.59 -24.83 -2.53
N ILE A 199 -14.76 -25.44 -2.66
CA ILE A 199 -15.15 -26.61 -1.86
C ILE A 199 -15.02 -27.85 -2.74
N GLU A 200 -14.30 -28.85 -2.24
CA GLU A 200 -14.05 -30.12 -2.91
C GLU A 200 -14.49 -31.28 -2.01
N GLU A 201 -14.90 -32.41 -2.59
CA GLU A 201 -15.15 -33.64 -1.83
C GLU A 201 -13.81 -34.28 -1.48
N TYR A 202 -13.59 -34.60 -0.21
CA TYR A 202 -12.33 -35.19 0.25
C TYR A 202 -12.09 -36.55 -0.42
N HIS A 203 -10.90 -36.70 -1.03
CA HIS A 203 -10.40 -37.97 -1.55
C HIS A 203 -9.04 -38.30 -0.93
N PRO A 204 -8.77 -39.55 -0.51
CA PRO A 204 -7.52 -39.91 0.19
C PRO A 204 -6.23 -39.56 -0.58
N THR A 205 -6.29 -39.54 -1.92
CA THR A 205 -5.15 -39.18 -2.78
C THR A 205 -4.78 -37.70 -2.74
N MET A 206 -5.60 -36.84 -2.13
CA MET A 206 -5.31 -35.41 -1.96
C MET A 206 -4.12 -35.17 -1.01
N SER A 207 -3.96 -36.05 -0.01
CA SER A 207 -2.83 -36.03 0.93
C SER A 207 -1.45 -36.26 0.29
N GLU A 208 -1.41 -36.73 -0.97
CA GLU A 208 -0.18 -37.01 -1.72
C GLU A 208 0.14 -35.95 -2.79
N CYS A 209 -0.58 -34.82 -2.80
CA CYS A 209 -0.41 -33.78 -3.82
C CYS A 209 0.87 -32.94 -3.60
N ASN A 210 1.83 -33.03 -4.51
CA ASN A 210 3.07 -32.25 -4.45
C ASN A 210 2.91 -30.77 -4.83
N GLU A 211 1.86 -30.41 -5.56
CA GLU A 211 1.58 -29.01 -5.95
C GLU A 211 0.85 -28.22 -4.85
N CYS A 212 0.27 -28.93 -3.88
CA CYS A 212 -0.54 -28.36 -2.81
C CYS A 212 0.23 -28.23 -1.48
N GLN A 213 1.56 -28.35 -1.50
CA GLN A 213 2.39 -28.24 -0.31
C GLN A 213 2.44 -26.79 0.18
N ASP A 214 2.50 -26.64 1.50
CA ASP A 214 2.69 -25.33 2.12
C ASP A 214 3.97 -24.67 1.59
N PRO A 215 3.96 -23.34 1.37
CA PRO A 215 5.14 -22.63 0.94
C PRO A 215 6.28 -22.85 1.95
N PRO A 216 7.51 -23.15 1.48
CA PRO A 216 8.65 -23.27 2.39
C PRO A 216 8.91 -21.92 3.09
N ASP A 217 9.14 -21.98 4.41
CA ASP A 217 9.40 -20.81 5.28
C ASP A 217 10.47 -19.85 4.76
#